data_AF-A0A6P0Y4M9-F1
#
_entry.id   AF-A0A6P0Y4M9-F1
#
_cell.length_a   1.000
_cell.length_b   1.000
_cell.length_c   1.000
_cell.angle_alpha   90.00
_cell.angle_beta   90.00
_cell.angle_gamma   90.00
#
_symmetry.space_group_name_H-M   'P 1'
#
loop_
_entity.id
_entity.type
_entity.pdbx_description
1 polymer ?
#
loop_
_entity_poly.entity_id
_entity_poly.type
_entity_poly.pdbx_seq_one_letter_code
_entity_poly.pdbx_strand_id
1 'polypeptide(L)'
;MQHRLYGLRGQAYVAGYNSLYNQLKEAIKKDFFEIVEKTGNFTPKNLGELCNKYQIPVKVMDEWLPDITMEEKDRQDKFYPTGTWERCTERGIKARDIGVVWN
;
A
#
# COMPACT_ATOMS: atom_id res chain seq x y z
N MET A 1 -0.64 3.95 17.50
CA MET A 1 0.45 3.19 16.86
C MET A 1 1.14 4.10 15.86
N GLN A 2 2.46 3.95 15.65
CA GLN A 2 3.23 4.71 14.67
C GLN A 2 3.59 3.81 13.49
N HIS A 3 3.66 4.37 12.27
CA HIS A 3 4.13 3.67 11.08
C HIS A 3 5.66 3.59 11.05
N ARG A 4 6.23 2.66 10.27
CA ARG A 4 7.68 2.39 10.25
C ARG A 4 8.56 3.54 9.74
N LEU A 5 7.96 4.49 9.04
CA LEU A 5 8.61 5.69 8.52
C LEU A 5 8.42 6.93 9.43
N TYR A 6 7.77 6.79 10.58
CA TYR A 6 7.43 7.92 11.44
C TYR A 6 8.68 8.60 11.98
N GLY A 7 8.70 9.94 11.96
CA GLY A 7 9.81 10.74 12.47
C GLY A 7 11.05 10.79 11.57
N LEU A 8 11.15 9.96 10.53
CA LEU A 8 12.24 10.02 9.56
C LEU A 8 12.08 11.23 8.62
N ARG A 9 13.20 11.86 8.26
CA ARG A 9 13.25 13.01 7.34
C ARG A 9 14.46 12.94 6.41
N GLY A 10 14.35 13.60 5.25
CA GLY A 10 15.46 13.73 4.30
C GLY A 10 16.07 12.39 3.90
N GLN A 11 17.40 12.29 3.95
CA GLN A 11 18.13 11.08 3.55
C GLN A 11 17.75 9.83 4.38
N ALA A 12 17.47 10.00 5.67
CA ALA A 12 17.06 8.88 6.52
C ALA A 12 15.69 8.32 6.11
N TYR A 13 14.77 9.19 5.68
CA TYR A 13 13.48 8.76 5.13
C TYR A 13 13.67 7.96 3.84
N VAL A 14 14.50 8.46 2.91
CA VAL A 14 14.77 7.79 1.62
C VAL A 14 15.41 6.41 1.83
N ALA A 15 16.41 6.32 2.72
CA ALA A 15 17.04 5.05 3.06
C ALA A 15 16.05 4.06 3.69
N GLY A 16 15.22 4.53 4.64
CA GLY A 16 14.19 3.73 5.27
C GLY A 16 13.12 3.25 4.29
N TYR A 17 12.68 4.13 3.39
CA TYR A 17 11.73 3.83 2.31
C TYR A 17 12.25 2.69 1.42
N ASN A 18 13.47 2.84 0.87
CA ASN A 18 14.05 1.85 -0.03
C ASN A 18 14.33 0.51 0.67
N SER A 19 14.79 0.56 1.93
CA SER A 19 15.03 -0.63 2.72
C SER A 19 13.74 -1.40 2.99
N LEU A 20 12.69 -0.70 3.44
CA LEU A 20 11.38 -1.31 3.70
C LEU A 20 10.72 -1.84 2.43
N TYR A 21 10.82 -1.11 1.31
CA TYR A 21 10.31 -1.57 0.02
C TYR A 21 10.91 -2.94 -0.35
N ASN A 22 12.24 -3.05 -0.36
CA ASN A 22 12.93 -4.29 -0.70
C ASN A 22 12.63 -5.44 0.27
N GLN A 23 12.44 -5.13 1.56
CA GLN A 23 12.10 -6.14 2.57
C GLN A 23 10.66 -6.65 2.46
N LEU A 24 9.72 -5.78 2.08
CA LEU A 24 8.29 -6.07 2.19
C LEU A 24 7.61 -6.37 0.85
N LYS A 25 8.19 -5.96 -0.28
CA LYS A 25 7.54 -6.03 -1.59
C LYS A 25 6.95 -7.40 -1.92
N GLU A 26 7.69 -8.49 -1.68
CA GLU A 26 7.22 -9.85 -1.98
C GLU A 26 6.05 -10.29 -1.08
N ALA A 27 6.08 -9.89 0.20
CA ALA A 27 5.01 -10.20 1.14
C ALA A 27 3.73 -9.40 0.82
N ILE A 28 3.89 -8.10 0.53
CA ILE A 28 2.80 -7.22 0.10
C ILE A 28 2.19 -7.75 -1.20
N LYS A 29 3.02 -8.15 -2.17
CA LYS A 29 2.59 -8.73 -3.44
C LYS A 29 1.72 -9.96 -3.22
N LYS A 30 2.20 -10.90 -2.43
CA LYS A 30 1.49 -12.14 -2.12
C LYS A 30 0.12 -11.84 -1.48
N ASP A 31 0.08 -11.00 -0.46
CA ASP A 31 -1.18 -10.66 0.21
C ASP A 31 -2.15 -9.94 -0.72
N PHE A 32 -1.66 -9.01 -1.54
CA PHE A 32 -2.48 -8.31 -2.52
C PHE A 32 -3.18 -9.30 -3.44
N PHE A 33 -2.43 -10.22 -4.03
CA PHE A 33 -2.98 -11.22 -4.93
C PHE A 33 -3.91 -12.22 -4.22
N GLU A 34 -3.59 -12.64 -3.00
CA GLU A 34 -4.50 -13.48 -2.20
C GLU A 34 -5.84 -12.78 -1.96
N ILE A 35 -5.82 -11.47 -1.67
CA ILE A 35 -7.04 -10.68 -1.51
C ILE A 35 -7.82 -10.67 -2.82
N VAL A 36 -7.19 -10.29 -3.94
CA VAL A 36 -7.85 -10.21 -5.25
C VAL A 36 -8.43 -11.56 -5.68
N GLU A 37 -7.73 -12.67 -5.42
CA GLU A 37 -8.23 -14.02 -5.70
C GLU A 37 -9.45 -14.40 -4.86
N LYS A 38 -9.46 -14.04 -3.57
CA LYS A 38 -10.56 -14.38 -2.65
C LYS A 38 -11.80 -13.53 -2.88
N THR A 39 -11.64 -12.24 -3.15
CA THR A 39 -12.76 -11.28 -3.22
C THR A 39 -13.16 -10.94 -4.65
N GLY A 40 -12.33 -11.25 -5.63
CA GLY A 40 -12.49 -10.84 -7.03
C GLY A 40 -12.16 -9.37 -7.30
N ASN A 41 -12.01 -8.54 -6.26
CA ASN A 41 -11.72 -7.10 -6.38
C ASN A 41 -10.96 -6.55 -5.17
N PHE A 42 -10.02 -5.63 -5.44
CA PHE A 42 -9.31 -4.89 -4.40
C PHE A 42 -10.08 -3.62 -4.02
N THR A 43 -10.38 -3.43 -2.73
CA THR A 43 -11.17 -2.29 -2.23
C THR A 43 -10.32 -1.34 -1.39
N PRO A 44 -10.77 -0.09 -1.16
CA PRO A 44 -10.09 0.82 -0.23
C PRO A 44 -9.92 0.24 1.18
N LYS A 45 -10.84 -0.59 1.67
CA LYS A 45 -10.69 -1.27 2.97
C LYS A 45 -9.50 -2.22 2.96
N ASN A 46 -9.30 -2.96 1.88
CA ASN A 46 -8.16 -3.87 1.71
C ASN A 46 -6.83 -3.08 1.71
N LEU A 47 -6.81 -1.88 1.12
CA LEU A 47 -5.66 -0.98 1.21
C LEU A 47 -5.35 -0.63 2.67
N GLY A 48 -6.38 -0.28 3.45
CA GLY A 48 -6.23 -0.01 4.88
C GLY A 48 -5.70 -1.21 5.66
N GLU A 49 -6.21 -2.41 5.38
CA GLU A 49 -5.73 -3.67 5.98
C GLU A 49 -4.24 -3.93 5.68
N LEU A 50 -3.80 -3.77 4.44
CA LEU A 50 -2.38 -3.90 4.09
C LEU A 50 -1.53 -2.85 4.84
N CYS A 51 -1.99 -1.60 4.87
CA CYS A 51 -1.28 -0.56 5.60
C CYS A 51 -1.19 -0.91 7.10
N ASN A 52 -2.23 -1.53 7.67
CA ASN A 52 -2.27 -1.93 9.07
C ASN A 52 -1.31 -3.08 9.35
N LYS A 53 -1.33 -4.09 8.48
CA LYS A 53 -0.47 -5.28 8.58
C LYS A 53 1.02 -4.91 8.50
N TYR A 54 1.38 -4.05 7.55
CA TYR A 54 2.76 -3.69 7.28
C TYR A 54 3.25 -2.42 8.00
N GLN A 55 2.33 -1.69 8.65
CA GLN A 55 2.58 -0.42 9.34
C GLN A 55 3.22 0.61 8.39
N ILE A 56 2.67 0.73 7.19
CA ILE A 56 3.14 1.63 6.12
C ILE A 56 2.09 2.73 5.91
N PRO A 57 2.49 4.01 5.73
CA PRO A 57 1.56 5.08 5.38
C PRO A 57 0.78 4.77 4.11
N VAL A 58 -0.50 5.18 4.06
CA VAL A 58 -1.37 4.93 2.89
C VAL A 58 -0.78 5.46 1.60
N LYS A 59 -0.19 6.67 1.65
CA LYS A 59 0.47 7.27 0.49
C LYS A 59 1.62 6.40 -0.03
N VAL A 60 2.45 5.89 0.87
CA VAL A 60 3.60 5.05 0.50
C VAL A 60 3.14 3.69 -0.03
N MET A 61 2.11 3.10 0.56
CA MET A 61 1.52 1.85 0.06
C MET A 61 0.90 2.04 -1.33
N ASP A 62 0.19 3.16 -1.56
CA ASP A 62 -0.38 3.52 -2.87
C ASP A 62 0.69 3.76 -3.95
N GLU A 63 1.85 4.30 -3.56
CA GLU A 63 3.02 4.46 -4.43
C GLU A 63 3.68 3.10 -4.75
N TRP A 64 3.75 2.18 -3.79
CA TRP A 64 4.41 0.88 -3.97
C TRP A 64 3.58 -0.14 -4.76
N LEU A 65 2.26 -0.19 -4.53
CA LEU A 65 1.41 -1.25 -5.10
C LEU A 65 1.42 -1.33 -6.63
N PRO A 66 1.42 -0.23 -7.41
CA PRO A 66 1.54 -0.29 -8.86
C PRO A 66 2.82 -1.02 -9.29
N ASP A 67 3.98 -0.63 -8.75
CA ASP A 67 5.26 -1.24 -9.10
C ASP A 67 5.30 -2.73 -8.71
N ILE A 68 4.84 -3.04 -7.49
CA ILE A 68 4.81 -4.42 -6.97
C ILE A 68 3.93 -5.34 -7.83
N THR A 69 2.79 -4.84 -8.30
CA THR A 69 1.80 -5.65 -9.01
C THR A 69 2.06 -5.72 -10.51
N MET A 70 2.73 -4.71 -11.10
CA MET A 70 3.11 -4.70 -12.52
C MET A 70 4.25 -5.68 -12.85
N GLU A 71 5.06 -6.11 -11.88
CA GLU A 71 6.11 -7.10 -12.11
C GLU A 71 5.57 -8.50 -12.50
N GLU A 72 4.28 -8.79 -12.24
CA GLU A 72 3.68 -10.10 -12.52
C GLU A 72 3.10 -10.18 -13.95
N LYS A 73 3.90 -10.65 -14.90
CA LYS A 73 3.49 -10.78 -16.32
C LYS A 73 2.26 -11.66 -16.53
N ASP A 74 2.09 -12.68 -15.68
CA ASP A 74 1.01 -13.66 -15.80
C ASP A 74 -0.34 -13.16 -15.25
N ARG A 75 -0.38 -11.98 -14.64
CA ARG A 75 -1.56 -11.41 -13.96
C ARG A 75 -1.82 -9.95 -14.36
N GLN A 76 -1.53 -9.61 -15.62
CA GLN A 76 -1.70 -8.25 -16.16
C GLN A 76 -3.13 -7.69 -16.01
N ASP A 77 -4.14 -8.56 -15.83
CA ASP A 77 -5.54 -8.18 -15.58
C ASP A 77 -5.82 -7.75 -14.13
N LYS A 78 -4.89 -8.01 -13.20
CA LYS A 78 -5.06 -7.84 -11.75
C LYS A 78 -3.97 -6.95 -11.14
N PHE A 79 -3.75 -5.77 -11.71
CA PHE A 79 -2.82 -4.77 -11.17
C PHE A 79 -3.52 -3.70 -10.33
N TYR A 80 -2.77 -3.07 -9.43
CA TYR A 80 -3.26 -1.93 -8.66
C TYR A 80 -3.08 -0.63 -9.47
N PRO A 81 -4.15 0.14 -9.76
CA PRO A 81 -4.02 1.36 -10.55
C PRO A 81 -3.31 2.48 -9.79
N THR A 82 -2.39 3.18 -10.46
CA THR A 82 -1.72 4.38 -9.93
C THR A 82 -2.73 5.48 -9.57
N GLY A 83 -2.45 6.22 -8.49
CA GLY A 83 -3.26 7.35 -8.01
C GLY A 83 -4.62 6.94 -7.44
N THR A 84 -4.76 5.69 -6.98
CA THR A 84 -6.03 5.22 -6.40
C THR A 84 -6.33 5.92 -5.09
N TRP A 85 -5.32 6.14 -4.24
CA TRP A 85 -5.48 6.90 -3.01
C TRP A 85 -5.78 8.38 -3.27
N GLU A 86 -5.11 8.99 -4.25
CA GLU A 86 -5.35 10.39 -4.63
C GLU A 86 -6.82 10.62 -5.02
N ARG A 87 -7.37 9.77 -5.89
CA ARG A 87 -8.80 9.80 -6.25
C ARG A 87 -9.73 9.59 -5.06
N CYS A 88 -9.34 8.79 -4.08
CA CYS A 88 -10.11 8.62 -2.84
C CYS A 88 -10.11 9.93 -2.03
N THR A 89 -8.95 10.56 -1.87
CA THR A 89 -8.83 11.82 -1.12
C THR A 89 -9.57 12.98 -1.78
N GLU A 90 -9.59 13.07 -3.12
CA GLU A 90 -10.38 14.05 -3.86
C GLU A 90 -11.89 13.90 -3.61
N ARG A 91 -12.35 12.67 -3.33
CA ARG A 91 -13.74 12.36 -2.95
C ARG A 91 -14.01 12.55 -1.45
N GLY A 92 -13.04 13.09 -0.70
CA GLY A 92 -13.16 13.33 0.74
C GLY A 92 -12.93 12.11 1.64
N ILE A 93 -12.49 10.97 1.08
CA ILE A 93 -12.15 9.77 1.85
C ILE A 93 -10.85 10.01 2.62
N LYS A 94 -10.88 9.77 3.92
CA LYS A 94 -9.72 9.88 4.82
C LYS A 94 -9.18 8.50 5.17
N ALA A 95 -7.93 8.43 5.61
CA ALA A 95 -7.28 7.16 5.95
C ALA A 95 -8.08 6.37 7.00
N ARG A 96 -8.64 7.06 8.00
CA ARG A 96 -9.52 6.46 9.00
C ARG A 96 -10.77 5.80 8.41
N ASP A 97 -11.29 6.32 7.30
CA ASP A 97 -12.52 5.82 6.67
C ASP A 97 -12.27 4.49 5.95
N ILE A 98 -11.00 4.21 5.62
CA ILE A 98 -10.55 2.91 5.09
C ILE A 98 -9.99 1.98 6.18
N GLY A 99 -10.15 2.33 7.47
CA GLY A 99 -9.78 1.48 8.60
C GLY A 99 -8.31 1.59 9.03
N VAL A 100 -7.59 2.62 8.60
CA VAL A 100 -6.22 2.90 9.06
C VAL A 100 -6.24 3.53 10.45
N VAL A 101 -5.46 2.97 11.39
CA VAL A 101 -5.52 3.33 12.82
C VAL A 101 -4.25 3.95 13.42
N TRP A 102 -3.24 4.33 12.62
CA TRP A 102 -2.10 5.11 13.13
C TRP A 102 -2.34 6.62 13.06
N ASN A 103 -1.69 7.31 14.00
CA ASN A 103 -1.56 8.77 14.05
C ASN A 103 -0.23 9.19 13.42
#